data_AF-A0A355QZF7-F1
#
_entry.id   AF-A0A355QZF7-F1
#
_cell.length_a   1.000
_cell.length_b   1.000
_cell.length_c   1.000
_cell.angle_alpha   90.00
_cell.angle_beta   90.00
_cell.angle_gamma   90.00
#
_symmetry.space_group_name_H-M   'P 1'
#
loop_
_entity.id
_entity.type
_entity.pdbx_description
1 polymer ?
#
loop_
_entity_poly.entity_id
_entity_poly.type
_entity_poly.pdbx_seq_one_letter_code
_entity_poly.pdbx_strand_id
1 'polypeptide(L)'
;MIRMPLASASLLAIAIALAGCGEGKDEKAAAPQAQAPAAATTAAPGAVDEAAGKAVVKHYTDMVYAVYSDSLSTAKTLQTAVDAFLAKPNDETLKAAKEAWFAARVPYLQSETFRFGNTIIDDWEGQVNAWPLDEGLIDYVDKSYEHALGNPGASANIIANT
;
A
#
# COMPACT_ATOMS: atom_id res chain seq x y z
N MET A 1 22.81 21.93 -29.21
CA MET A 1 23.06 21.15 -30.43
C MET A 1 22.54 19.73 -30.22
N ILE A 2 21.52 19.35 -31.00
CA ILE A 2 21.19 17.99 -31.53
C ILE A 2 20.67 16.99 -30.47
N ARG A 3 19.39 16.59 -30.34
CA ARG A 3 18.31 16.14 -31.26
C ARG A 3 18.68 14.99 -32.20
N MET A 4 18.48 13.73 -31.77
CA MET A 4 17.48 12.77 -32.31
C MET A 4 17.83 11.30 -31.99
N PRO A 5 16.84 10.45 -31.64
CA PRO A 5 16.95 9.00 -31.72
C PRO A 5 16.54 8.51 -33.12
N LEU A 6 17.35 7.66 -33.73
CA LEU A 6 16.99 6.96 -34.97
C LEU A 6 16.19 5.71 -34.63
N ALA A 7 14.91 5.76 -35.02
CA ALA A 7 14.07 4.59 -35.16
C ALA A 7 14.69 3.61 -36.18
N SER A 8 14.67 2.33 -35.85
CA SER A 8 14.78 1.26 -36.84
C SER A 8 13.65 0.27 -36.58
N ALA A 9 12.60 0.44 -37.37
CA ALA A 9 11.50 -0.50 -37.47
C ALA A 9 11.98 -1.70 -38.29
N SER A 10 12.13 -2.86 -37.63
CA SER A 10 12.27 -4.14 -38.33
C SER A 10 10.90 -4.83 -38.35
N LEU A 11 10.21 -4.66 -39.47
CA LEU A 11 9.08 -5.50 -39.88
C LEU A 11 9.64 -6.85 -40.33
N LEU A 12 9.48 -7.89 -39.51
CA LEU A 12 9.66 -9.27 -39.95
C LEU A 12 8.29 -9.95 -39.97
N ALA A 13 7.68 -9.97 -41.16
CA ALA A 13 6.52 -10.79 -41.44
C ALA A 13 6.99 -12.25 -41.59
N ILE A 14 6.49 -13.13 -40.73
CA ILE A 14 6.59 -14.58 -40.93
C ILE A 14 5.20 -15.07 -41.36
N ALA A 15 5.04 -15.31 -42.66
CA ALA A 15 3.89 -15.99 -43.22
C ALA A 15 3.98 -17.49 -42.88
N ILE A 16 3.00 -17.99 -42.14
CA ILE A 16 2.83 -19.42 -41.87
C ILE A 16 2.11 -20.02 -43.09
N ALA A 17 2.80 -20.91 -43.81
CA ALA A 17 2.18 -21.78 -44.80
C ALA A 17 2.69 -23.21 -44.58
N LEU A 18 1.92 -24.00 -43.83
CA LEU A 18 2.00 -25.46 -43.91
C LEU A 18 0.67 -25.97 -44.46
N ALA A 19 0.69 -26.31 -45.75
CA ALA A 19 -0.33 -27.07 -46.42
C ALA A 19 -0.30 -28.51 -45.90
N GLY A 20 -1.41 -28.97 -45.31
CA GLY A 20 -1.67 -30.38 -45.06
C GLY A 20 -2.64 -30.89 -46.12
N CYS A 21 -2.14 -31.71 -47.04
CA CYS A 21 -2.95 -32.49 -47.97
C CYS A 21 -3.67 -33.62 -47.21
N GLY A 22 -4.99 -33.72 -47.40
CA GLY A 22 -5.79 -34.89 -47.04
C GLY A 22 -6.96 -35.00 -48.01
N GLU A 23 -6.90 -36.00 -48.90
CA GLU A 23 -7.95 -36.34 -49.86
C GLU A 23 -9.12 -37.08 -49.18
N GLY A 24 -10.36 -36.69 -49.48
CA GLY A 24 -11.52 -37.52 -49.20
C GLY A 24 -12.88 -36.82 -49.09
N LYS A 25 -13.61 -36.82 -50.21
CA LYS A 25 -15.09 -36.77 -50.39
C LYS A 25 -15.84 -35.45 -50.14
N ASP A 26 -16.18 -34.83 -51.28
CA ASP A 26 -17.42 -34.12 -51.64
C ASP A 26 -18.42 -33.78 -50.52
N GLU A 27 -18.32 -32.56 -49.98
CA GLU A 27 -19.49 -31.77 -49.57
C GLU A 27 -19.36 -30.34 -50.10
N LYS A 28 -20.38 -29.92 -50.84
CA LYS A 28 -20.48 -28.64 -51.55
C LYS A 28 -20.63 -27.50 -50.54
N ALA A 29 -19.53 -26.82 -50.25
CA ALA A 29 -19.50 -25.66 -49.36
C ALA A 29 -20.41 -24.53 -49.87
N ALA A 30 -21.34 -24.08 -49.04
CA ALA A 30 -21.95 -22.76 -49.19
C ALA A 30 -20.89 -21.71 -48.82
N ALA A 31 -20.70 -20.72 -49.70
CA ALA A 31 -19.71 -19.66 -49.50
C ALA A 31 -19.98 -18.91 -48.18
N PRO A 32 -18.98 -18.76 -47.28
CA PRO A 32 -19.08 -17.83 -46.17
C PRO A 32 -19.22 -16.42 -46.75
N GLN A 33 -20.36 -15.77 -46.52
CA GLN A 33 -20.48 -14.34 -46.79
C GLN A 33 -19.52 -13.60 -45.85
N ALA A 34 -18.60 -12.85 -46.44
CA ALA A 34 -17.70 -11.98 -45.71
C ALA A 34 -18.53 -10.96 -44.91
N GLN A 35 -18.61 -11.13 -43.59
CA GLN A 35 -19.07 -10.09 -42.71
C GLN A 35 -18.08 -8.93 -42.78
N ALA A 36 -18.58 -7.75 -43.18
CA ALA A 36 -17.82 -6.52 -43.14
C ALA A 36 -17.26 -6.33 -41.72
N PRO A 37 -15.97 -6.00 -41.56
CA PRO A 37 -15.42 -5.73 -40.25
C PRO A 37 -16.20 -4.56 -39.64
N ALA A 38 -16.81 -4.80 -38.47
CA ALA A 38 -17.40 -3.75 -37.68
C ALA A 38 -16.35 -2.67 -37.46
N ALA A 39 -16.65 -1.44 -37.86
CA ALA A 39 -15.77 -0.30 -37.62
C ALA A 39 -15.49 -0.23 -36.12
N ALA A 40 -14.24 -0.48 -35.73
CA ALA A 40 -13.80 -0.28 -34.37
C ALA A 40 -13.92 1.21 -34.06
N THR A 41 -14.93 1.57 -33.27
CA THR A 41 -15.01 2.89 -32.65
C THR A 41 -13.79 3.02 -31.74
N THR A 42 -12.76 3.69 -32.22
CA THR A 42 -11.64 4.13 -31.40
C THR A 42 -12.20 5.06 -30.33
N ALA A 43 -12.17 4.61 -29.07
CA ALA A 43 -12.53 5.45 -27.94
C ALA A 43 -11.73 6.76 -27.99
N ALA A 44 -12.42 7.89 -27.79
CA ALA A 44 -11.78 9.19 -27.77
C ALA A 44 -10.69 9.20 -26.67
N PRO A 45 -9.50 9.78 -26.93
CA PRO A 45 -8.45 9.88 -25.92
C PRO A 45 -8.99 10.62 -24.70
N GLY A 46 -9.04 9.94 -23.55
CA GLY A 46 -9.56 10.47 -22.29
C GLY A 46 -10.90 9.89 -21.82
N ALA A 47 -11.55 9.02 -22.59
CA ALA A 47 -12.70 8.26 -22.07
C ALA A 47 -12.22 7.20 -21.06
N VAL A 48 -12.67 7.31 -19.81
CA VAL A 48 -12.44 6.29 -18.78
C VAL A 48 -13.39 5.13 -19.03
N ASP A 49 -12.86 3.92 -19.13
CA ASP A 49 -13.66 2.69 -19.07
C ASP A 49 -14.21 2.56 -17.64
N GLU A 50 -15.53 2.72 -17.48
CA GLU A 50 -16.20 2.64 -16.18
C GLU A 50 -16.01 1.30 -15.47
N ALA A 51 -15.95 0.19 -16.23
CA ALA A 51 -15.75 -1.13 -15.66
C ALA A 51 -14.33 -1.27 -15.12
N ALA A 52 -13.33 -0.80 -15.89
CA ALA A 52 -11.95 -0.74 -15.44
C ALA A 52 -11.79 0.20 -14.23
N GLY A 53 -12.46 1.35 -14.23
CA GLY A 53 -12.46 2.29 -13.10
C GLY A 53 -13.00 1.65 -11.81
N LYS A 54 -14.13 0.94 -11.88
CA LYS A 54 -14.68 0.20 -10.74
C LYS A 54 -13.72 -0.89 -10.24
N ALA A 55 -13.05 -1.59 -11.14
CA ALA A 55 -12.07 -2.61 -10.77
C ALA A 55 -10.86 -2.01 -10.03
N VAL A 56 -10.35 -0.85 -10.46
CA VAL A 56 -9.27 -0.13 -9.77
C VAL A 56 -9.68 0.29 -8.37
N VAL A 57 -10.86 0.89 -8.21
CA VAL A 57 -11.37 1.30 -6.88
C VAL A 57 -11.52 0.10 -5.96
N LYS A 58 -12.08 -1.02 -6.46
CA LYS A 58 -12.21 -2.24 -5.65
C LYS A 58 -10.84 -2.76 -5.21
N HIS A 59 -9.88 -2.86 -6.13
CA HIS A 59 -8.56 -3.34 -5.80
C HIS A 59 -7.85 -2.44 -4.78
N TYR A 60 -7.98 -1.12 -4.92
CA TYR A 60 -7.50 -0.16 -3.93
C TYR A 60 -8.10 -0.43 -2.55
N THR A 61 -9.42 -0.63 -2.44
CA THR A 61 -10.05 -0.94 -1.14
C THR A 61 -9.59 -2.27 -0.55
N ASP A 62 -9.36 -3.29 -1.40
CA ASP A 62 -8.83 -4.58 -0.95
C ASP A 62 -7.41 -4.42 -0.37
N MET A 63 -6.55 -3.61 -1.01
CA MET A 63 -5.20 -3.31 -0.53
C MET A 63 -5.21 -2.53 0.79
N VAL A 64 -6.01 -1.47 0.88
CA VAL A 64 -6.15 -0.65 2.10
C VAL A 64 -6.55 -1.54 3.27
N TYR A 65 -7.57 -2.39 3.06
CA TYR A 65 -8.04 -3.32 4.09
C TYR A 65 -6.94 -4.29 4.54
N ALA A 66 -6.20 -4.88 3.60
CA ALA A 66 -5.11 -5.79 3.91
C ALA A 66 -4.02 -5.11 4.75
N VAL A 67 -3.56 -3.93 4.34
CA VAL A 67 -2.49 -3.19 5.05
C VAL A 67 -2.90 -2.79 6.46
N TYR A 68 -4.12 -2.27 6.65
CA TYR A 68 -4.61 -1.96 8.00
C TYR A 68 -4.83 -3.21 8.86
N SER A 69 -5.24 -4.32 8.26
CA SER A 69 -5.39 -5.61 8.97
C SER A 69 -4.04 -6.12 9.48
N ASP A 70 -2.99 -6.03 8.67
CA ASP A 70 -1.63 -6.42 9.06
C ASP A 70 -1.08 -5.49 10.16
N SER A 71 -1.32 -4.18 10.04
CA SER A 71 -0.94 -3.22 11.09
C SER A 71 -1.66 -3.50 12.41
N LEU A 72 -2.96 -3.82 12.37
CA LEU A 72 -3.73 -4.14 13.58
C LEU A 72 -3.27 -5.46 14.21
N SER A 73 -3.03 -6.48 13.38
CA SER A 73 -2.58 -7.80 13.85
C SER A 73 -1.28 -7.69 14.63
N THR A 74 -0.29 -7.00 14.06
CA THR A 74 1.00 -6.80 14.71
C THR A 74 0.95 -5.86 15.91
N ALA A 75 0.08 -4.85 15.91
CA ALA A 75 -0.17 -4.02 17.10
C ALA A 75 -0.73 -4.83 18.29
N LYS A 76 -1.61 -5.81 18.03
CA LYS A 76 -2.10 -6.72 19.09
C LYS A 76 -1.01 -7.64 19.62
N THR A 77 -0.12 -8.12 18.74
CA THR A 77 1.08 -8.87 19.17
C THR A 77 1.99 -7.99 20.04
N LEU A 78 2.21 -6.73 19.67
CA LEU A 78 2.96 -5.78 20.49
C LEU A 78 2.30 -5.58 21.86
N GLN A 79 0.98 -5.37 21.91
CA GLN A 79 0.25 -5.24 23.18
C GLN A 79 0.47 -6.45 24.09
N THR A 80 0.38 -7.66 23.53
CA THR A 80 0.63 -8.90 24.30
C THR A 80 2.06 -8.97 24.84
N ALA A 81 3.05 -8.54 24.06
CA ALA A 81 4.45 -8.51 24.49
C ALA A 81 4.70 -7.45 25.58
N VAL A 82 4.05 -6.28 25.49
CA VAL A 82 4.08 -5.24 26.53
C VAL A 82 3.43 -5.75 27.81
N ASP A 83 2.26 -6.40 27.73
CA ASP A 83 1.59 -6.98 28.90
C ASP A 83 2.47 -8.02 29.60
N ALA A 84 3.16 -8.86 28.83
CA ALA A 84 4.12 -9.83 29.37
C ALA A 84 5.33 -9.15 30.05
N PHE A 85 5.83 -8.05 29.49
CA PHE A 85 6.89 -7.25 30.11
C PHE A 85 6.42 -6.61 31.42
N LEU A 86 5.23 -6.02 31.45
CA LEU A 86 4.65 -5.43 32.66
C LEU A 86 4.42 -6.47 33.77
N ALA A 87 3.98 -7.68 33.40
CA ALA A 87 3.75 -8.76 34.36
C ALA A 87 5.05 -9.35 34.94
N LYS A 88 6.14 -9.38 34.16
CA LYS A 88 7.43 -9.93 34.57
C LYS A 88 8.57 -9.08 34.00
N PRO A 89 8.88 -7.92 34.58
CA PRO A 89 9.90 -7.03 34.04
C PRO A 89 11.30 -7.63 34.21
N ASN A 90 11.94 -7.99 33.10
CA ASN A 90 13.32 -8.48 33.03
C ASN A 90 13.86 -8.30 31.60
N ASP A 91 15.13 -8.63 31.38
CA ASP A 91 15.81 -8.44 30.08
C ASP A 91 15.17 -9.24 28.93
N GLU A 92 14.68 -10.44 29.19
CA GLU A 92 14.05 -11.31 28.19
C GLU A 92 12.72 -10.73 27.71
N THR A 93 11.86 -10.33 28.66
CA THR A 93 10.54 -9.77 28.34
C THR A 93 10.64 -8.36 27.74
N LEU A 94 11.62 -7.56 28.16
CA LEU A 94 11.93 -6.27 27.52
C LEU A 94 12.40 -6.46 26.08
N LYS A 95 13.26 -7.44 25.82
CA LYS A 95 13.73 -7.77 24.47
C LYS A 95 12.57 -8.20 23.58
N ALA A 96 11.67 -9.05 24.07
CA ALA A 96 10.48 -9.46 23.34
C ALA A 96 9.57 -8.28 22.99
N ALA A 97 9.33 -7.35 23.92
CA ALA A 97 8.53 -6.14 23.67
C ALA A 97 9.17 -5.24 22.59
N LYS A 98 10.50 -5.05 22.62
CA LYS A 98 11.24 -4.29 21.60
C LYS A 98 11.13 -4.93 20.22
N GLU A 99 11.33 -6.25 20.13
CA GLU A 99 11.21 -7.00 18.87
C GLU A 99 9.79 -6.90 18.30
N ALA A 100 8.77 -7.03 19.13
CA ALA A 100 7.38 -6.85 18.72
C ALA A 100 7.09 -5.42 18.27
N TRP A 101 7.72 -4.41 18.88
CA TRP A 101 7.56 -3.01 18.46
C TRP A 101 8.12 -2.79 17.06
N PHE A 102 9.32 -3.31 16.76
CA PHE A 102 9.89 -3.24 15.42
C PHE A 102 9.00 -3.95 14.40
N ALA A 103 8.49 -5.14 14.74
CA ALA A 103 7.59 -5.90 13.87
C ALA A 103 6.27 -5.15 13.59
N ALA A 104 5.69 -4.50 14.61
CA ALA A 104 4.47 -3.70 14.46
C ALA A 104 4.69 -2.42 13.66
N ARG A 105 5.90 -1.85 13.72
CA ARG A 105 6.23 -0.62 13.01
C ARG A 105 6.20 -0.78 11.48
N VAL A 106 6.65 -1.93 10.97
CA VAL A 106 6.75 -2.18 9.52
C VAL A 106 5.40 -2.04 8.79
N PRO A 107 4.33 -2.79 9.14
CA PRO A 107 3.03 -2.63 8.48
C PRO A 107 2.34 -1.32 8.83
N TYR A 108 2.58 -0.75 10.02
CA TYR A 108 2.06 0.59 10.36
C TYR A 108 2.56 1.65 9.36
N LEU A 109 3.87 1.69 9.07
CA LEU A 109 4.43 2.66 8.12
C LEU A 109 3.86 2.52 6.71
N GLN A 110 3.51 1.30 6.28
CA GLN A 110 2.85 1.08 4.99
C GLN A 110 1.44 1.69 4.97
N SER A 111 0.74 1.64 6.10
CA SER A 111 -0.62 2.19 6.24
C SER A 111 -0.68 3.70 6.06
N GLU A 112 0.41 4.43 6.36
CA GLU A 112 0.46 5.89 6.26
C GLU A 112 0.19 6.40 4.83
N THR A 113 0.46 5.59 3.81
CA THR A 113 0.17 5.92 2.40
C THR A 113 -1.31 6.22 2.16
N PHE A 114 -2.19 5.66 2.99
CA PHE A 114 -3.65 5.75 2.83
C PHE A 114 -4.29 6.82 3.74
N ARG A 115 -3.48 7.52 4.54
CA ARG A 115 -3.93 8.57 5.46
C ARG A 115 -4.42 9.81 4.72
N PHE A 116 -3.69 10.24 3.69
CA PHE A 116 -3.92 11.55 3.07
C PHE A 116 -5.29 11.66 2.41
N GLY A 117 -6.07 12.67 2.85
CA GLY A 117 -7.42 12.91 2.35
C GLY A 117 -8.48 11.96 2.92
N ASN A 118 -8.15 11.21 3.96
CA ASN A 118 -9.07 10.33 4.65
C ASN A 118 -9.25 10.77 6.11
N THR A 119 -10.29 11.58 6.35
CA THR A 119 -10.60 12.13 7.67
C THR A 119 -10.80 11.04 8.72
N ILE A 120 -11.33 9.87 8.32
CA ILE A 120 -11.54 8.74 9.23
C ILE A 120 -10.23 8.27 9.83
N ILE A 121 -9.11 8.35 9.10
CA ILE A 121 -7.78 7.99 9.59
C ILE A 121 -7.16 9.15 10.37
N ASP A 122 -7.26 10.36 9.81
CA ASP A 122 -6.65 11.56 10.41
C ASP A 122 -7.16 11.85 11.83
N ASP A 123 -8.44 11.58 12.11
CA ASP A 123 -9.05 11.86 13.42
C ASP A 123 -8.40 11.09 14.58
N TRP A 124 -7.82 9.91 14.34
CA TRP A 124 -7.19 9.08 15.38
C TRP A 124 -5.68 8.91 15.22
N GLU A 125 -5.10 9.17 14.05
CA GLU A 125 -3.69 8.88 13.78
C GLU A 125 -2.74 9.63 14.73
N GLY A 126 -3.07 10.87 15.09
CA GLY A 126 -2.27 11.68 16.00
C GLY A 126 -2.13 11.06 17.40
N GLN A 127 -3.01 10.13 17.78
CA GLN A 127 -2.91 9.41 19.06
C GLN A 127 -2.00 8.18 18.98
N VAL A 128 -1.64 7.73 17.78
CA VAL A 128 -0.86 6.51 17.55
C VAL A 128 0.61 6.82 17.28
N ASN A 129 0.89 7.90 16.56
CA ASN A 129 2.22 8.20 16.03
C ASN A 129 2.57 9.69 16.15
N ALA A 130 2.17 10.30 17.28
CA ALA A 130 2.53 11.68 17.59
C ALA A 130 4.05 11.88 17.54
N TRP A 131 4.47 12.90 16.81
CA TRP A 131 5.84 13.40 16.81
C TRP A 131 5.83 14.91 16.51
N PRO A 132 6.60 15.75 17.24
CA PRO A 132 7.49 15.40 18.36
C PRO A 132 6.73 14.96 19.60
N LEU A 133 7.41 14.21 20.46
CA LEU A 133 6.97 13.95 21.84
C LEU A 133 7.46 15.09 22.73
N ASP A 134 6.77 15.30 23.86
CA ASP A 134 7.33 16.10 24.94
C ASP A 134 7.92 15.15 25.99
N GLU A 135 9.22 14.93 25.94
CA GLU A 135 9.89 13.96 26.79
C GLU A 135 9.76 14.31 28.29
N GLY A 136 9.68 15.61 28.64
CA GLY A 136 9.54 16.07 30.02
C GLY A 136 8.16 15.80 30.64
N LEU A 137 7.14 15.54 29.81
CA LEU A 137 5.86 15.01 30.28
C LEU A 137 6.01 13.55 30.75
N ILE A 138 6.85 12.76 30.09
CA ILE A 138 7.01 11.33 30.36
C ILE A 138 7.97 11.09 31.53
N ASP A 139 9.20 11.59 31.43
CA ASP A 139 10.28 11.35 32.40
C ASP A 139 11.14 12.62 32.61
N TYR A 140 12.20 12.53 33.42
CA TYR A 140 13.11 13.64 33.63
C TYR A 140 13.90 14.00 32.37
N VAL A 141 14.11 15.29 32.18
CA VAL A 141 14.94 15.87 31.12
C VAL A 141 16.00 16.78 31.72
N ASP A 142 17.02 17.14 30.93
CA ASP A 142 17.97 18.17 31.34
C ASP A 142 17.27 19.52 31.52
N LYS A 143 17.77 20.39 32.41
CA LYS A 143 17.18 21.72 32.65
C LYS A 143 17.21 22.63 31.43
N SER A 144 18.08 22.35 30.46
CA SER A 144 18.18 23.07 29.19
C SER A 144 17.28 22.50 28.09
N TYR A 145 16.50 21.45 28.38
CA TYR A 145 15.57 20.88 27.41
C TYR A 145 14.45 21.87 27.07
N GLU A 146 14.23 22.07 25.78
CA GLU A 146 13.18 22.94 25.25
C GLU A 146 11.92 22.10 24.96
N HIS A 147 10.84 22.44 25.65
CA HIS A 147 9.58 21.71 25.57
C HIS A 147 8.94 21.75 24.17
N ALA A 148 8.37 20.62 23.75
CA ALA A 148 7.79 20.49 22.43
C ALA A 148 6.54 21.36 22.29
N LEU A 149 6.57 22.30 21.34
CA LEU A 149 5.42 23.13 20.93
C LEU A 149 4.73 23.87 22.09
N GLY A 150 5.42 24.13 23.20
CA GLY A 150 4.86 24.83 24.36
C GLY A 150 3.79 24.03 25.13
N ASN A 151 3.89 22.71 25.14
CA ASN A 151 2.98 21.85 25.91
C ASN A 151 2.96 22.25 27.40
N PRO A 152 1.80 22.61 27.99
CA PRO A 152 1.74 23.04 29.39
C PRO A 152 2.04 21.90 30.38
N GLY A 153 1.95 20.64 29.96
CA GLY A 153 2.28 19.46 30.76
C GLY A 153 3.75 19.04 30.70
N ALA A 154 4.60 19.77 29.98
CA ALA A 154 5.96 19.38 29.66
C ALA A 154 6.92 19.25 30.86
N SER A 155 6.53 19.76 32.03
CA SER A 155 7.29 19.60 33.28
C SER A 155 6.62 18.63 34.27
N ALA A 156 5.58 17.90 33.84
CA ALA A 156 4.77 17.10 34.75
C ALA A 156 5.46 15.80 35.19
N ASN A 157 6.36 15.22 34.38
CA ASN A 157 7.06 13.96 34.66
C ASN A 157 6.16 12.90 35.33
N ILE A 158 5.31 12.26 34.53
CA ILE A 158 4.31 11.30 35.02
C ILE A 158 4.93 10.05 35.65
N ILE A 159 6.19 9.73 35.35
CA ILE A 159 6.91 8.60 35.96
C ILE A 159 7.35 8.92 37.39
N ALA A 160 7.87 10.13 37.63
CA ALA A 160 8.39 10.53 38.93
C ALA A 160 7.35 11.15 39.88
N ASN A 161 6.17 11.54 39.37
CA ASN A 161 5.10 12.21 40.14
C ASN A 161 3.85 11.32 40.36
N THR A 162 4.06 10.09 40.85
CA THR A 162 2.98 9.16 41.26
C THR A 162 2.65 9.23 42.74
#